data_AF-A0A8S3HP59-F1
#
_entry.id   AF-A0A8S3HP59-F1
#
_cell.length_a   1.000
_cell.length_b   1.000
_cell.length_c   1.000
_cell.angle_alpha   90.00
_cell.angle_beta   90.00
_cell.angle_gamma   90.00
#
_symmetry.space_group_name_H-M   'P 1'
#
loop_
_entity.id
_entity.type
_entity.pdbx_description
1 polymer ?
#
loop_
_entity_poly.entity_id
_entity_poly.type
_entity_poly.pdbx_seq_one_letter_code
_entity_poly.pdbx_strand_id
1 'polypeptide(L)'
;MVPFLSDFSDNDASIMNNILHRNTDKIVNWLRKDDIVVVDRDFRDSISTMEELGLNAALPPFLNGRRQFTTAEANESRCVTKIRWIVETVNGRLKQFKFLSNTVQNFSIPHLEEYLSIACSIINRYQTPIKTSSLEDIEITKKNGRFAQSVKEFRNVSREK
;
A
#
# COMPACT_ATOMS: atom_id res chain seq x y z
N MET A 1 -7.63 -16.76 19.45
CA MET A 1 -6.60 -15.85 18.92
C MET A 1 -5.26 -16.36 19.42
N VAL A 2 -4.35 -16.75 18.52
CA VAL A 2 -2.95 -16.93 18.92
C VAL A 2 -2.36 -15.52 19.00
N PRO A 3 -1.75 -15.10 20.11
CA PRO A 3 -1.16 -13.77 20.20
C PRO A 3 -0.07 -13.62 19.14
N PHE A 4 -0.02 -12.47 18.45
CA PHE A 4 1.20 -12.06 17.77
C PHE A 4 2.23 -11.79 18.87
N LEU A 5 3.13 -12.73 19.07
CA LEU A 5 4.24 -12.57 19.99
C LEU A 5 5.33 -11.81 19.24
N SER A 6 5.91 -10.79 19.88
CA SER A 6 7.11 -10.14 19.36
C SER A 6 8.33 -11.03 19.61
N ASP A 7 8.25 -12.31 19.23
CA ASP A 7 9.40 -13.19 19.19
C ASP A 7 10.13 -12.98 17.86
N PHE A 8 11.46 -13.13 17.90
CA PHE A 8 12.39 -12.85 16.80
C PHE A 8 12.15 -13.71 15.53
N SER A 9 11.13 -14.58 15.54
CA SER A 9 10.68 -15.44 14.46
C SER A 9 9.69 -14.80 13.49
N ASP A 10 8.88 -13.84 13.94
CA ASP A 10 7.81 -13.25 13.14
C ASP A 10 8.25 -11.89 12.57
N ASN A 11 8.84 -11.90 11.36
CA ASN A 11 9.18 -10.67 10.65
C ASN A 11 7.92 -9.97 10.08
N ASP A 12 8.01 -8.68 9.75
CA ASP A 12 6.85 -7.90 9.29
C ASP A 12 6.14 -8.52 8.07
N ALA A 13 6.90 -9.15 7.16
CA ALA A 13 6.37 -9.85 5.99
C ALA A 13 5.55 -11.09 6.37
N SER A 14 5.99 -11.84 7.38
CA SER A 14 5.27 -13.01 7.91
C SER A 14 3.98 -12.61 8.62
N ILE A 15 4.00 -11.50 9.37
CA ILE A 15 2.81 -10.93 10.02
C ILE A 15 1.82 -10.47 8.94
N MET A 16 2.29 -9.75 7.92
CA MET A 16 1.46 -9.33 6.79
C MET A 16 0.84 -10.52 6.08
N ASN A 17 1.63 -11.56 5.78
CA ASN A 17 1.13 -12.78 5.16
C ASN A 17 0.05 -13.45 6.02
N ASN A 18 0.23 -13.49 7.33
CA ASN A 18 -0.77 -14.05 8.25
C ASN A 18 -2.08 -13.24 8.23
N ILE A 19 -1.99 -11.90 8.28
CA ILE A 19 -3.14 -11.00 8.19
C ILE A 19 -3.90 -11.20 6.87
N LEU A 20 -3.17 -11.22 5.74
CA LEU A 20 -3.75 -11.36 4.41
C LEU A 20 -4.40 -12.72 4.19
N HIS A 21 -3.78 -13.81 4.63
CA HIS A 21 -4.31 -15.16 4.44
C HIS A 21 -5.47 -15.48 5.39
N ARG A 22 -5.32 -15.18 6.68
CA ARG A 22 -6.34 -15.55 7.67
C ARG A 22 -7.53 -14.60 7.63
N ASN A 23 -7.27 -13.33 7.35
CA ASN A 23 -8.25 -12.24 7.32
C ASN A 23 -9.23 -12.27 8.52
N THR A 24 -8.76 -12.73 9.69
CA THR A 24 -9.60 -12.92 10.89
C THR A 24 -10.28 -11.62 11.31
N ASP A 25 -9.54 -10.52 11.15
CA ASP A 25 -9.92 -9.17 11.53
C ASP A 25 -10.53 -8.37 10.38
N LYS A 26 -10.79 -9.02 9.24
CA LYS A 26 -11.41 -8.43 8.04
C LYS A 26 -10.65 -7.26 7.42
N ILE A 27 -9.36 -7.10 7.73
CA ILE A 27 -8.49 -6.05 7.16
C ILE A 27 -8.44 -6.12 5.63
N VAL A 28 -8.49 -7.31 5.03
CA VAL A 28 -8.52 -7.46 3.57
C VAL A 28 -9.77 -6.82 2.97
N ASN A 29 -10.87 -6.70 3.72
CA ASN A 29 -12.09 -6.06 3.23
C ASN A 29 -11.93 -4.54 3.04
N TRP A 30 -10.87 -3.94 3.59
CA TRP A 30 -10.54 -2.53 3.35
C TRP A 30 -9.95 -2.32 1.95
N LEU A 31 -9.43 -3.40 1.34
CA LEU A 31 -8.79 -3.39 0.04
C LEU A 31 -9.77 -3.83 -1.04
N ARG A 32 -9.59 -3.29 -2.24
CA ARG A 32 -10.33 -3.67 -3.44
C ARG A 32 -9.41 -4.35 -4.42
N LYS A 33 -9.97 -5.24 -5.24
CA LYS A 33 -9.27 -5.81 -6.38
C LYS A 33 -8.70 -4.68 -7.24
N ASP A 34 -7.47 -4.87 -7.71
CA ASP A 34 -6.66 -3.93 -8.47
C ASP A 34 -6.07 -2.74 -7.69
N ASP A 35 -6.27 -2.64 -6.37
CA ASP A 35 -5.60 -1.62 -5.55
C ASP A 35 -4.08 -1.76 -5.64
N ILE A 36 -3.39 -0.60 -5.65
CA ILE A 36 -1.93 -0.54 -5.65
C ILE A 36 -1.43 -0.48 -4.21
N VAL A 37 -0.70 -1.51 -3.78
CA VAL A 37 -0.12 -1.58 -2.44
C VAL A 37 1.37 -1.27 -2.54
N VAL A 38 1.76 -0.09 -2.04
CA VAL A 38 3.16 0.32 -2.03
C VAL A 38 3.83 -0.22 -0.77
N VAL A 39 4.82 -1.08 -0.93
CA VAL A 39 5.51 -1.74 0.18
C VAL A 39 7.02 -1.52 0.12
N ASP A 40 7.67 -1.62 1.27
CA ASP A 40 9.13 -1.63 1.32
C ASP A 40 9.69 -2.96 0.81
N ARG A 41 10.99 -2.98 0.49
CA ARG A 41 11.71 -4.14 -0.04
C ARG A 41 11.67 -5.34 0.90
N ASP A 42 11.52 -5.12 2.21
CA ASP A 42 11.45 -6.18 3.22
C ASP A 42 10.13 -6.99 3.14
N PHE A 43 9.12 -6.50 2.41
CA PHE A 43 7.86 -7.23 2.14
C PHE A 43 7.90 -8.05 0.85
N ARG A 44 9.09 -8.28 0.27
CA ARG A 44 9.30 -9.11 -0.92
C ARG A 44 8.56 -10.45 -0.83
N ASP A 45 8.64 -11.10 0.32
CA ASP A 45 8.08 -12.45 0.51
C ASP A 45 6.55 -12.43 0.70
N SER A 46 5.93 -11.25 0.70
CA SER A 46 4.47 -11.06 0.76
C SER A 46 3.85 -10.68 -0.60
N ILE A 47 4.66 -10.48 -1.65
CA ILE A 47 4.18 -10.06 -2.97
C ILE A 47 3.20 -11.09 -3.54
N SER A 48 3.57 -12.37 -3.54
CA SER A 48 2.74 -13.43 -4.10
C SER A 48 1.36 -13.47 -3.43
N THR A 49 1.32 -13.35 -2.10
CA THR A 49 0.08 -13.27 -1.32
C THR A 49 -0.81 -12.10 -1.74
N MET A 50 -0.22 -10.93 -1.99
CA MET A 50 -0.95 -9.75 -2.43
C MET A 50 -1.52 -9.94 -3.84
N GLU A 51 -0.73 -10.51 -4.75
CA GLU A 51 -1.14 -10.79 -6.13
C GLU A 51 -2.26 -11.84 -6.20
N GLU A 52 -2.22 -12.86 -5.34
CA GLU A 52 -3.29 -13.87 -5.20
C GLU A 52 -4.63 -13.25 -4.75
N LEU A 53 -4.57 -12.20 -3.92
CA LEU A 53 -5.74 -11.40 -3.53
C LEU A 53 -6.19 -10.42 -4.63
N GLY A 54 -5.49 -10.39 -5.77
CA GLY A 54 -5.78 -9.50 -6.90
C GLY A 54 -5.31 -8.06 -6.67
N LEU A 55 -4.33 -7.85 -5.80
CA LEU A 55 -3.71 -6.55 -5.53
C LEU A 55 -2.46 -6.36 -6.39
N ASN A 56 -2.11 -5.11 -6.68
CA ASN A 56 -0.91 -4.74 -7.42
C ASN A 56 0.16 -4.26 -6.44
N ALA A 57 1.09 -5.14 -6.05
CA ALA A 57 2.20 -4.76 -5.18
C ALA A 57 3.24 -3.91 -5.92
N ALA A 58 3.62 -2.78 -5.34
CA ALA A 58 4.64 -1.87 -5.89
C ALA A 58 5.76 -1.69 -4.87
N LEU A 59 6.99 -2.06 -5.25
CA LEU A 59 8.17 -1.94 -4.42
C LEU A 59 9.38 -1.48 -5.25
N PRO A 60 10.43 -0.94 -4.61
CA PRO A 60 11.64 -0.59 -5.33
C PRO A 60 12.26 -1.83 -5.99
N PRO A 61 12.71 -1.75 -7.26
CA PRO A 61 13.31 -2.87 -7.96
C PRO A 61 14.62 -3.33 -7.28
N PHE A 62 14.98 -4.58 -7.50
CA PHE A 62 16.23 -5.17 -7.00
C PHE A 62 17.33 -5.16 -8.06
N LEU A 63 18.57 -4.95 -7.63
CA LEU A 63 19.72 -4.97 -8.52
C LEU A 63 20.01 -6.38 -9.08
N ASN A 64 19.58 -7.44 -8.39
CA ASN A 64 19.73 -8.84 -8.81
C ASN A 64 21.16 -9.19 -9.25
N GLY A 65 22.16 -8.80 -8.44
CA GLY A 65 23.58 -9.04 -8.73
C GLY A 65 24.21 -8.08 -9.74
N ARG A 66 23.46 -7.14 -10.32
CA ARG A 66 24.00 -6.07 -11.17
C ARG A 66 24.54 -4.92 -10.33
N ARG A 67 25.47 -4.16 -10.90
CA ARG A 67 26.05 -2.98 -10.24
C ARG A 67 25.15 -1.74 -10.31
N GLN A 68 24.26 -1.66 -11.30
CA GLN A 68 23.38 -0.51 -11.52
C GLN A 68 22.00 -0.95 -12.05
N PHE A 69 20.99 -0.12 -11.79
CA PHE A 69 19.68 -0.24 -12.42
C PHE A 69 19.73 0.18 -13.88
N THR A 70 18.86 -0.41 -14.69
CA THR A 70 18.53 0.15 -16.00
C THR A 70 17.81 1.49 -15.84
N THR A 71 17.76 2.29 -16.90
CA THR A 71 17.01 3.56 -16.89
C THR A 71 15.53 3.35 -16.53
N ALA A 72 14.92 2.26 -16.99
CA ALA A 72 13.53 1.91 -16.68
C ALA A 72 13.34 1.61 -15.19
N GLU A 73 14.14 0.71 -14.62
CA GLU A 73 14.10 0.36 -13.19
C GLU A 73 14.42 1.56 -12.30
N ALA A 74 15.37 2.41 -12.71
CA ALA A 74 15.68 3.63 -12.00
C ALA A 74 14.48 4.60 -11.97
N ASN A 75 13.71 4.69 -13.06
CA ASN A 75 12.50 5.50 -13.13
C ASN A 75 11.37 4.93 -12.27
N GLU A 76 11.17 3.61 -12.30
CA GLU A 76 10.23 2.91 -11.43
C GLU A 76 10.58 3.13 -9.95
N SER A 77 11.83 2.95 -9.57
CA SER A 77 12.34 3.20 -8.22
C SER A 77 12.05 4.63 -7.76
N ARG A 78 12.26 5.63 -8.64
CA ARG A 78 11.91 7.03 -8.36
C ARG A 78 10.40 7.22 -8.17
N CYS A 79 9.57 6.55 -8.97
CA CYS A 79 8.12 6.62 -8.85
C CYS A 79 7.66 6.07 -7.49
N VAL A 80 8.09 4.85 -7.15
CA VAL A 80 7.79 4.21 -5.86
C VAL A 80 8.26 5.08 -4.69
N THR A 81 9.47 5.63 -4.77
CA THR A 81 10.02 6.52 -3.73
C THR A 81 9.18 7.80 -3.55
N LYS A 82 8.72 8.41 -4.63
CA LYS A 82 7.85 9.60 -4.56
C LYS A 82 6.52 9.29 -3.87
N ILE A 83 5.91 8.14 -4.16
CA ILE A 83 4.65 7.73 -3.54
C ILE A 83 4.88 7.40 -2.06
N ARG A 84 5.97 6.68 -1.73
CA ARG A 84 6.35 6.38 -0.35
C ARG A 84 6.45 7.63 0.51
N TRP A 85 7.05 8.71 0.00
CA TRP A 85 7.13 9.98 0.72
C TRP A 85 5.74 10.54 1.10
N ILE A 86 4.74 10.43 0.21
CA ILE A 86 3.37 10.84 0.50
C ILE A 86 2.76 9.93 1.58
N VAL A 87 2.93 8.61 1.45
CA VAL A 87 2.43 7.63 2.44
C VAL A 87 3.04 7.88 3.82
N GLU A 88 4.35 8.10 3.90
CA GLU A 88 5.05 8.44 5.15
C GLU A 88 4.56 9.75 5.76
N THR A 89 4.25 10.74 4.92
CA THR A 89 3.68 12.02 5.37
C THR A 89 2.28 11.81 5.97
N VAL A 90 1.42 11.00 5.34
CA VAL A 90 0.10 10.63 5.89
C VAL A 90 0.27 9.88 7.21
N ASN A 91 1.15 8.88 7.25
CA ASN A 91 1.44 8.12 8.47
C ASN A 91 1.96 9.02 9.60
N GLY A 92 2.79 10.03 9.29
CA GLY A 92 3.25 11.03 10.24
C GLY A 92 2.10 11.83 10.85
N ARG A 93 1.08 12.19 10.06
CA ARG A 93 -0.13 12.86 10.55
C ARG A 93 -0.99 11.95 11.41
N LEU A 94 -1.16 10.69 11.00
CA LEU A 94 -1.90 9.70 11.81
C LEU A 94 -1.22 9.45 13.16
N LYS A 95 0.12 9.44 13.21
CA LYS A 95 0.89 9.29 14.45
C LYS A 95 0.77 10.47 15.42
N GLN A 96 0.15 11.59 15.03
CA GLN A 96 -0.20 12.67 15.97
C GLN A 96 -1.33 12.26 16.93
N PHE A 97 -2.15 11.27 16.54
CA PHE A 97 -3.16 10.68 17.41
C PHE A 97 -2.51 9.65 18.33
N LYS A 98 -2.52 9.89 19.64
CA LYS A 98 -1.85 9.03 20.64
C LYS A 98 -2.21 7.54 20.50
N PHE A 99 -3.45 7.24 20.15
CA PHE A 99 -3.91 5.86 19.92
C PHE A 99 -3.14 5.18 18.78
N LEU A 100 -2.97 5.85 17.63
CA LEU A 100 -2.29 5.32 16.44
C LEU A 100 -0.76 5.42 16.52
N SER A 101 -0.24 6.19 17.48
CA SER A 101 1.19 6.37 17.73
C SER A 101 1.78 5.25 18.60
N ASN A 102 0.94 4.56 19.37
CA ASN A 102 1.33 3.50 20.29
C ASN A 102 0.85 2.14 19.80
N THR A 103 1.31 1.08 20.45
CA THR A 103 0.83 -0.29 20.19
C THR A 103 -0.68 -0.37 20.45
N VAL A 104 -1.44 -0.70 19.41
CA VAL A 104 -2.89 -0.93 19.50
C VAL A 104 -3.15 -2.27 20.17
N GLN A 105 -4.04 -2.30 21.15
CA GLN A 105 -4.44 -3.54 21.81
C GLN A 105 -5.26 -4.41 20.87
N ASN A 106 -5.05 -5.74 20.91
CA ASN A 106 -5.75 -6.70 20.03
C ASN A 106 -7.27 -6.59 20.07
N PHE A 107 -7.86 -6.26 21.24
CA PHE A 107 -9.30 -6.05 21.37
C PHE A 107 -9.83 -4.87 20.53
N SER A 108 -8.98 -3.89 20.22
CA SER A 108 -9.34 -2.73 19.41
C SER A 108 -9.23 -2.98 17.90
N ILE A 109 -8.62 -4.08 17.46
CA ILE A 109 -8.43 -4.40 16.04
C ILE A 109 -9.77 -4.41 15.25
N PRO A 110 -10.88 -4.99 15.75
CA PRO A 110 -12.16 -4.97 15.04
C PRO A 110 -12.72 -3.57 14.79
N HIS A 111 -12.28 -2.56 15.57
CA HIS A 111 -12.71 -1.17 15.47
C HIS A 111 -11.67 -0.28 14.77
N LEU A 112 -10.54 -0.84 14.35
CA LEU A 112 -9.42 -0.07 13.81
C LEU A 112 -9.79 0.69 12.53
N GLU A 113 -10.69 0.15 11.71
CA GLU A 113 -11.22 0.81 10.51
C GLU A 113 -11.93 2.12 10.85
N GLU A 114 -12.79 2.08 11.86
CA GLU A 114 -13.58 3.22 12.32
C GLU A 114 -12.65 4.28 12.93
N TYR A 115 -11.68 3.86 13.73
CA TYR A 115 -10.70 4.77 14.33
C TYR A 115 -9.82 5.45 13.28
N LEU A 116 -9.34 4.70 12.29
CA LEU A 116 -8.59 5.27 11.15
C LEU A 116 -9.46 6.22 10.35
N SER A 117 -10.72 5.86 10.07
CA SER A 117 -11.65 6.71 9.34
C SER A 117 -11.90 8.04 10.05
N ILE A 118 -12.15 8.00 11.37
CA ILE A 118 -12.33 9.21 12.20
C ILE A 118 -11.07 10.08 12.18
N ALA A 119 -9.88 9.48 12.38
CA ALA A 119 -8.62 10.22 12.37
C ALA A 119 -8.37 10.88 11.01
N CYS A 120 -8.57 10.14 9.90
CA CYS A 120 -8.48 10.65 8.54
C CYS A 120 -9.48 11.79 8.28
N SER A 121 -10.74 11.67 8.73
CA SER A 121 -11.73 12.74 8.60
C SER A 121 -11.32 14.02 9.33
N ILE A 122 -10.77 13.90 10.54
CA ILE A 122 -10.26 15.05 11.30
C ILE A 122 -9.08 15.70 10.58
N ILE A 123 -8.11 14.90 10.11
CA ILE A 123 -6.97 15.41 9.33
C ILE A 123 -7.45 16.15 8.09
N ASN A 124 -8.36 15.56 7.32
CA ASN A 124 -8.89 16.14 6.09
C ASN A 124 -9.67 17.43 6.34
N ARG A 125 -10.30 17.58 7.51
CA ARG A 125 -11.07 18.77 7.87
C ARG A 125 -10.19 19.94 8.32
N TYR A 126 -9.14 19.66 9.10
CA TYR A 126 -8.41 20.70 9.83
C TYR A 126 -6.96 20.90 9.39
N GLN A 127 -6.34 19.96 8.68
CA GLN A 127 -4.96 20.11 8.20
C GLN A 127 -4.91 20.52 6.73
N THR A 128 -3.85 21.25 6.36
CA THR A 128 -3.56 21.60 4.97
C THR A 128 -3.36 20.33 4.14
N PRO A 129 -3.89 20.24 2.90
CA PRO A 129 -3.62 19.10 2.01
C PRO A 129 -2.12 18.84 1.81
N ILE A 130 -1.71 17.57 1.78
CA ILE A 130 -0.29 17.17 1.63
C ILE A 130 0.28 17.61 0.28
N LYS A 131 -0.53 17.52 -0.77
CA LYS A 131 -0.24 18.06 -2.08
C LYS A 131 -1.53 18.60 -2.66
N THR A 132 -1.52 19.85 -3.11
CA THR A 132 -2.60 20.39 -3.94
C THR A 132 -2.34 19.90 -5.36
N SER A 133 -3.25 19.11 -5.91
CA SER A 133 -3.18 18.67 -7.31
C SER A 133 -3.13 19.91 -8.21
N SER A 134 -2.13 20.01 -9.09
CA SER A 134 -2.23 20.97 -10.19
C SER A 134 -3.31 20.50 -11.18
N LEU A 135 -3.82 21.40 -12.02
CA LEU A 135 -4.74 21.02 -13.09
C LEU A 135 -4.13 19.93 -14.01
N GLU A 136 -2.82 20.01 -14.23
CA GLU A 136 -2.05 19.03 -14.98
C GLU A 136 -2.02 17.66 -14.31
N ASP A 137 -1.83 17.58 -12.98
CA ASP A 137 -1.85 16.32 -12.23
C ASP A 137 -3.22 15.61 -12.35
N ILE A 138 -4.31 16.39 -12.34
CA ILE A 138 -5.68 15.86 -12.50
C ILE A 138 -5.89 15.35 -13.93
N GLU A 139 -5.41 16.08 -14.93
CA GLU A 139 -5.53 15.71 -16.33
C GLU A 139 -4.70 14.47 -16.66
N ILE A 140 -3.46 14.38 -16.14
CA ILE A 140 -2.59 13.20 -16.23
C ILE A 140 -3.23 12.00 -15.53
N THR A 141 -3.83 12.19 -14.36
CA THR A 141 -4.54 11.10 -13.64
C THR A 141 -5.74 10.59 -14.44
N LYS A 142 -6.54 11.49 -15.03
CA LYS A 142 -7.65 11.12 -15.92
C LYS A 142 -7.17 10.39 -17.17
N LYS A 143 -6.04 10.82 -17.75
CA LYS A 143 -5.43 10.22 -18.95
C LYS A 143 -4.83 8.85 -18.63
N ASN A 144 -4.17 8.71 -17.48
CA ASN A 144 -3.60 7.45 -16.99
C ASN A 144 -4.68 6.46 -16.54
N GLY A 145 -5.81 6.93 -15.97
CA GLY A 145 -6.96 6.08 -15.67
C GLY A 145 -7.59 5.48 -16.94
N ARG A 146 -7.75 6.29 -17.99
CA ARG A 146 -8.20 5.81 -19.31
C ARG A 146 -7.18 4.87 -19.96
N PHE A 147 -5.88 5.16 -19.82
CA PHE A 147 -4.82 4.30 -20.35
C PHE A 147 -4.73 2.95 -19.62
N ALA A 148 -4.82 2.94 -18.28
CA ALA A 148 -4.85 1.71 -17.48
C ALA A 148 -6.07 0.82 -17.84
N GLN A 149 -7.20 1.45 -18.14
CA GLN A 149 -8.40 0.75 -18.61
C GLN A 149 -8.19 0.14 -20.01
N SER A 150 -7.64 0.90 -20.96
CA SER A 150 -7.29 0.38 -22.29
C SER A 150 -6.21 -0.71 -22.26
N VAL A 151 -5.21 -0.62 -21.37
CA VAL A 151 -4.18 -1.65 -21.20
C VAL A 151 -4.76 -2.94 -20.60
N LYS A 152 -5.71 -2.84 -19.66
CA LYS A 152 -6.46 -3.99 -19.15
C LYS A 152 -7.31 -4.64 -20.24
N GLU A 153 -7.98 -3.85 -21.07
CA GLU A 153 -8.76 -4.34 -22.22
C GLU A 153 -7.87 -5.05 -23.25
N PHE A 154 -6.72 -4.48 -23.61
CA PHE A 154 -5.76 -5.11 -24.53
C PHE A 154 -5.16 -6.41 -23.98
N ARG A 155 -4.86 -6.48 -22.67
CA ARG A 155 -4.36 -7.71 -22.02
C ARG A 155 -5.40 -8.83 -21.98
N ASN A 156 -6.68 -8.50 -21.80
CA ASN A 156 -7.76 -9.48 -21.81
C ASN A 156 -7.97 -10.07 -23.22
N VAL A 157 -7.92 -9.24 -24.26
CA VAL A 157 -8.02 -9.69 -25.67
C VAL A 157 -6.83 -10.57 -26.09
N SER A 158 -5.66 -10.38 -25.49
CA SER A 158 -4.45 -11.17 -25.79
C SER A 158 -4.40 -12.52 -25.05
N ARG A 159 -5.31 -12.78 -24.10
CA ARG A 159 -5.42 -14.04 -23.36
C ARG A 159 -6.56 -14.95 -23.88
N GLU A 160 -7.41 -14.45 -24.77
CA GLU A 160 -8.49 -15.21 -25.42
C GLU A 160 -8.10 -15.76 -26.81
N LYS A 161 -6.80 -15.72 -27.16
CA LYS A 161 -6.21 -16.38 -28.33
C LYS A 161 -5.12 -17.33 -27.88
#